data_AF-A0A6I9NHW9-F1
#
_entry.id   AF-A0A6I9NHW9-F1
#
_cell.length_a   1.000
_cell.length_b   1.000
_cell.length_c   1.000
_cell.angle_alpha   90.00
_cell.angle_beta   90.00
_cell.angle_gamma   90.00
#
_symmetry.space_group_name_H-M   'P 1'
#
loop_
_entity.id
_entity.type
_entity.pdbx_description
1 polymer ?
#
loop_
_entity_poly.entity_id
_entity_poly.type
_entity_poly.pdbx_seq_one_letter_code
_entity_poly.pdbx_strand_id
1 'polypeptide(L)'
;MPGVVCCVFASDIPGSNATGPIHYDETVLADQQVTCVGHIIGAVVAETQLEAQRAAKAVKVQYEELKPIITIQEAIANQSFYQPFRTIQNGDLEAGFKQADHTLEGEMHIGGQEHFYLETNVTLAVPREDGEMELFVSTQAPTKTQSLVAKALGVSANRVVVRVKRMGGGFGGKESRTTLLSTVVAVAANKLRRPVRCMLDRDEDMLISGGRHPFYGKYKVGFLNSGKVVALDVSYYSNVGNSMDLSLSVMERALFHMENSYSLTNIRGRGFLCKTNLPSNTAFRGFGGPQGMMVTENWITDVAQSLGKPSDEVREGRSECW
;
A
#
# COMPACT_ATOMS: atom_id res chain seq x y z
N MET A 1 9.34 -35.42 1.51
CA MET A 1 9.70 -35.17 2.92
C MET A 1 8.55 -35.63 3.79
N PRO A 2 8.76 -36.18 5.01
CA PRO A 2 7.68 -36.65 5.88
C PRO A 2 6.65 -35.55 6.19
N GLY A 3 5.37 -35.93 6.32
CA GLY A 3 4.27 -35.03 6.67
C GLY A 3 3.81 -34.06 5.57
N VAL A 4 4.54 -33.94 4.46
CA VAL A 4 4.11 -33.10 3.32
C VAL A 4 2.95 -33.77 2.60
N VAL A 5 1.86 -33.02 2.42
CA VAL A 5 0.63 -33.48 1.75
C VAL A 5 0.65 -33.08 0.27
N CYS A 6 0.89 -31.80 -0.02
CA CYS A 6 0.97 -31.31 -1.39
C CYS A 6 1.69 -29.96 -1.50
N CYS A 7 1.99 -29.54 -2.73
CA CYS A 7 2.31 -28.17 -3.07
C CYS A 7 1.17 -27.56 -3.90
N VAL A 8 1.01 -26.25 -3.80
CA VAL A 8 0.04 -25.44 -4.53
C VAL A 8 0.78 -24.39 -5.33
N PHE A 9 0.53 -24.35 -6.64
CA PHE A 9 1.08 -23.37 -7.57
C PHE A 9 -0.05 -22.68 -8.37
N ALA A 10 0.30 -21.71 -9.21
CA ALA A 10 -0.67 -20.98 -10.04
C ALA A 10 -1.59 -21.91 -10.87
N SER A 11 -1.07 -23.04 -11.36
CA SER A 11 -1.82 -24.04 -12.13
C SER A 11 -2.91 -24.78 -11.32
N ASP A 12 -2.88 -24.70 -9.99
CA ASP A 12 -3.86 -25.33 -9.11
C ASP A 12 -5.07 -24.42 -8.81
N ILE A 13 -5.06 -23.18 -9.31
CA ILE A 13 -6.14 -22.21 -9.10
C ILE A 13 -7.28 -22.54 -10.08
N PRO A 14 -8.45 -22.97 -9.60
CA PRO A 14 -9.53 -23.43 -10.48
C PRO A 14 -10.30 -22.28 -11.16
N GLY A 15 -10.28 -21.08 -10.57
CA GLY A 15 -10.91 -19.89 -11.10
C GLY A 15 -9.90 -18.97 -11.79
N SER A 16 -9.76 -17.76 -11.25
CA SER A 16 -8.84 -16.74 -11.80
C SER A 16 -7.63 -16.53 -10.90
N ASN A 17 -6.43 -16.57 -11.49
CA ASN A 17 -5.20 -16.16 -10.80
C ASN A 17 -5.09 -14.64 -10.62
N ALA A 18 -5.86 -13.83 -11.38
CA ALA A 18 -5.82 -12.37 -11.28
C ALA A 18 -6.61 -11.86 -10.06
N THR A 19 -5.92 -11.20 -9.14
CA THR A 19 -6.45 -10.72 -7.85
C THR A 19 -6.07 -9.26 -7.59
N GLY A 20 -6.54 -8.71 -6.48
CA GLY A 20 -6.29 -7.33 -6.04
C GLY A 20 -7.57 -6.64 -5.55
N PRO A 21 -7.49 -5.66 -4.63
CA PRO A 21 -8.66 -5.13 -3.92
C PRO A 21 -9.55 -4.24 -4.79
N ILE A 22 -8.96 -3.48 -5.71
CA ILE A 22 -9.63 -2.53 -6.61
C ILE A 22 -9.31 -2.89 -8.06
N HIS A 23 -8.02 -2.88 -8.40
CA HIS A 23 -7.52 -3.33 -9.69
C HIS A 23 -7.10 -4.80 -9.57
N TYR A 24 -7.33 -5.59 -10.62
CA TYR A 24 -6.92 -6.99 -10.66
C TYR A 24 -5.54 -7.16 -11.30
N ASP A 25 -4.57 -6.39 -10.79
CA ASP A 25 -3.19 -6.31 -11.27
C ASP A 25 -2.19 -7.08 -10.39
N GLU A 26 -2.69 -7.94 -9.50
CA GLU A 26 -1.91 -8.88 -8.69
C GLU A 26 -2.18 -10.33 -9.13
N THR A 27 -1.32 -11.25 -8.69
CA THR A 27 -1.55 -12.70 -8.82
C THR A 27 -1.78 -13.33 -7.45
N VAL A 28 -2.63 -14.36 -7.38
CA VAL A 28 -2.77 -15.18 -6.16
C VAL A 28 -1.46 -15.93 -5.90
N LEU A 29 -0.90 -16.51 -6.97
CA LEU A 29 0.43 -17.12 -6.99
C LEU A 29 1.13 -16.69 -8.29
N ALA A 30 2.40 -16.31 -8.20
CA ALA A 30 3.19 -15.86 -9.33
C ALA A 30 3.15 -16.90 -10.46
N ASP A 31 2.93 -16.42 -11.68
CA ASP A 31 3.00 -17.21 -12.89
C ASP A 31 4.06 -16.59 -13.81
N GLN A 32 5.07 -17.38 -14.18
CA GLN A 32 6.22 -17.04 -15.03
C GLN A 32 7.18 -15.95 -14.53
N GLN A 33 6.68 -14.87 -13.91
CA GLN A 33 7.48 -13.72 -13.49
C GLN A 33 7.19 -13.33 -12.04
N VAL A 34 8.26 -13.11 -11.26
CA VAL A 34 8.19 -12.44 -9.96
C VAL A 34 8.57 -10.98 -10.11
N THR A 35 7.90 -10.13 -9.34
CA THR A 35 8.01 -8.66 -9.47
C THR A 35 8.50 -7.97 -8.21
N CYS A 36 8.69 -8.69 -7.11
CA CYS A 36 9.33 -8.20 -5.90
C CYS A 36 9.86 -9.37 -5.07
N VAL A 37 10.80 -9.09 -4.15
CA VAL A 37 11.13 -10.04 -3.09
C VAL A 37 9.92 -10.15 -2.15
N GLY A 38 9.43 -11.37 -1.91
CA GLY A 38 8.17 -11.61 -1.19
C GLY A 38 6.98 -11.92 -2.10
N HIS A 39 7.12 -11.85 -3.43
CA HIS A 39 6.05 -12.29 -4.35
C HIS A 39 5.83 -13.80 -4.18
N ILE A 40 4.63 -14.20 -3.75
CA ILE A 40 4.29 -15.59 -3.43
C ILE A 40 4.27 -16.43 -4.71
N ILE A 41 5.16 -17.43 -4.81
CA ILE A 41 5.26 -18.33 -5.98
C ILE A 41 4.36 -19.56 -5.81
N GLY A 42 4.30 -20.09 -4.58
CA GLY A 42 3.56 -21.29 -4.26
C GLY A 42 3.42 -21.46 -2.76
N ALA A 43 2.68 -22.48 -2.35
CA ALA A 43 2.53 -22.87 -0.96
C ALA A 43 2.76 -24.37 -0.76
N VAL A 44 3.37 -24.73 0.36
CA VAL A 44 3.53 -26.12 0.78
C VAL A 44 2.52 -26.42 1.89
N VAL A 45 1.78 -27.52 1.75
CA VAL A 45 0.82 -28.00 2.74
C VAL A 45 1.34 -29.27 3.38
N ALA A 46 1.37 -29.31 4.71
CA ALA A 46 1.83 -30.46 5.51
C ALA A 46 0.91 -30.70 6.71
N GLU A 47 1.09 -31.83 7.40
CA GLU A 47 0.34 -32.17 8.62
C GLU A 47 0.64 -31.23 9.79
N THR A 48 1.88 -30.73 9.86
CA THR A 48 2.31 -29.74 10.86
C THR A 48 2.96 -28.51 10.23
N GLN A 49 2.90 -27.37 10.93
CA GLN A 49 3.57 -26.13 10.52
C GLN A 49 5.08 -26.33 10.31
N LEU A 50 5.74 -27.06 11.22
CA LEU A 50 7.18 -27.28 11.16
C LEU A 50 7.59 -28.08 9.92
N GLU A 51 6.79 -29.07 9.52
CA GLU A 51 7.02 -29.84 8.29
C GLU A 51 6.80 -28.98 7.04
N ALA A 52 5.75 -28.15 7.02
CA ALA A 52 5.49 -27.22 5.93
C ALA A 52 6.66 -26.24 5.74
N GLN A 53 7.16 -25.64 6.82
CA GLN A 53 8.30 -24.71 6.79
C GLN A 53 9.59 -25.38 6.32
N ARG A 54 9.90 -26.59 6.83
CA ARG A 54 11.08 -27.35 6.39
C ARG A 54 11.00 -27.68 4.90
N ALA A 55 9.81 -28.09 4.43
CA ALA A 55 9.60 -28.44 3.05
C ALA A 55 9.61 -27.22 2.11
N ALA A 56 9.03 -26.09 2.51
CA ALA A 56 9.10 -24.84 1.76
C ALA A 56 10.54 -24.38 1.56
N LYS A 57 11.39 -24.48 2.59
CA LYS A 57 12.84 -24.16 2.49
C LYS A 57 13.63 -25.11 1.57
N ALA A 58 13.12 -26.31 1.30
CA ALA A 58 13.75 -27.26 0.40
C ALA A 58 13.38 -27.04 -1.07
N VAL A 59 12.35 -26.23 -1.36
CA VAL A 59 11.96 -25.88 -2.73
C VAL A 59 13.06 -25.03 -3.36
N LYS A 60 13.54 -25.44 -4.53
CA LYS A 60 14.53 -24.71 -5.32
C LYS A 60 13.81 -24.02 -6.48
N VAL A 61 13.93 -22.70 -6.55
CA VAL A 61 13.44 -21.90 -7.68
C VAL A 61 14.64 -21.37 -8.45
N GLN A 62 14.60 -21.51 -9.78
CA GLN A 62 15.60 -20.95 -10.68
C GLN A 62 15.02 -19.68 -11.30
N TYR A 63 15.84 -18.63 -11.35
CA TYR A 63 15.44 -17.32 -11.87
C TYR A 63 16.37 -16.93 -13.00
N GLU A 64 15.81 -16.23 -13.99
CA GLU A 64 16.56 -15.34 -14.86
C GLU A 64 16.37 -13.92 -14.32
N GLU A 65 17.47 -13.22 -14.03
CA GLU A 65 17.40 -11.89 -13.43
C GLU A 65 16.98 -10.84 -14.46
N LEU A 66 15.97 -10.04 -14.09
CA LEU A 66 15.54 -8.87 -14.84
C LEU A 66 15.96 -7.60 -14.08
N LYS A 67 16.17 -6.50 -14.80
CA LYS A 67 16.55 -5.22 -14.18
C LYS A 67 15.39 -4.64 -13.35
N PRO A 68 15.50 -4.52 -12.02
CA PRO A 68 14.44 -3.97 -11.20
C PRO A 68 14.47 -2.44 -11.13
N ILE A 69 13.34 -1.85 -10.78
CA ILE A 69 13.18 -0.44 -10.38
C ILE A 69 12.80 -0.45 -8.90
N ILE A 70 13.62 0.09 -8.01
CA ILE A 70 13.43 -0.03 -6.55
C ILE A 70 13.06 1.31 -5.92
N THR A 71 13.73 2.39 -6.33
CA THR A 71 13.57 3.71 -5.70
C THR A 71 12.57 4.59 -6.44
N ILE A 72 12.06 5.63 -5.75
CA ILE A 72 11.23 6.66 -6.37
C ILE A 72 12.00 7.36 -7.50
N GLN A 73 13.29 7.66 -7.27
CA GLN A 73 14.15 8.32 -8.25
C GLN A 73 14.31 7.48 -9.52
N GLU A 74 14.53 6.17 -9.38
CA GLU A 74 14.58 5.25 -10.52
C GLU A 74 13.24 5.19 -11.25
N ALA A 75 12.12 5.13 -10.53
CA ALA A 75 10.80 5.14 -11.15
C ALA A 75 10.54 6.44 -11.94
N ILE A 76 10.95 7.60 -11.41
CA ILE A 76 10.88 8.89 -12.10
C ILE A 76 11.75 8.86 -13.37
N ALA A 77 13.01 8.42 -13.25
CA ALA A 77 13.94 8.38 -14.38
C ALA A 77 13.48 7.44 -15.50
N ASN A 78 12.82 6.33 -15.17
CA ASN A 78 12.29 5.36 -16.12
C ASN A 78 10.82 5.62 -16.51
N GLN A 79 10.22 6.71 -16.04
CA GLN A 79 8.78 7.02 -16.23
C GLN A 79 7.85 5.86 -15.83
N SER A 80 8.25 5.09 -14.81
CA SER A 80 7.52 3.93 -14.29
C SER A 80 6.47 4.35 -13.28
N PHE A 81 5.27 4.61 -13.76
CA PHE A 81 4.16 5.05 -12.92
C PHE A 81 2.87 4.26 -13.17
N TYR A 82 2.06 4.13 -12.14
CA TYR A 82 0.65 3.82 -12.28
C TYR A 82 -0.15 5.06 -12.68
N GLN A 83 -1.23 4.84 -13.43
CA GLN A 83 -2.17 5.86 -13.87
C GLN A 83 -3.52 5.69 -13.15
N PRO A 84 -4.33 6.76 -12.99
CA PRO A 84 -4.08 8.14 -13.43
C PRO A 84 -3.24 8.96 -12.43
N PHE A 85 -2.58 10.01 -12.93
CA PHE A 85 -2.06 11.07 -12.07
C PHE A 85 -3.19 11.92 -11.48
N ARG A 86 -2.95 12.49 -10.30
CA ARG A 86 -3.91 13.36 -9.62
C ARG A 86 -3.38 14.78 -9.50
N THR A 87 -4.24 15.75 -9.76
CA THR A 87 -3.93 17.17 -9.62
C THR A 87 -5.07 17.87 -8.89
N ILE A 88 -4.73 18.67 -7.89
CA ILE A 88 -5.65 19.64 -7.27
C ILE A 88 -5.07 21.02 -7.52
N GLN A 89 -5.89 21.96 -8.00
CA GLN A 89 -5.46 23.33 -8.26
C GLN A 89 -6.55 24.32 -7.87
N ASN A 90 -6.16 25.42 -7.26
CA ASN A 90 -7.02 26.56 -6.96
C ASN A 90 -6.25 27.87 -7.19
N GLY A 91 -6.95 28.91 -7.64
CA GLY A 91 -6.38 30.23 -7.94
C GLY A 91 -5.43 30.28 -9.14
N ASP A 92 -4.61 31.33 -9.19
CA ASP A 92 -3.64 31.60 -10.25
C ASP A 92 -2.21 31.54 -9.68
N LEU A 93 -1.54 30.42 -9.98
CA LEU A 93 -0.21 30.13 -9.47
C LEU A 93 0.84 31.14 -9.96
N GLU A 94 0.74 31.59 -11.21
CA GLU A 94 1.70 32.56 -11.77
C GLU A 94 1.54 33.94 -11.14
N ALA A 95 0.28 34.39 -10.98
CA ALA A 95 -0.01 35.63 -10.29
C ALA A 95 0.44 35.57 -8.82
N GLY A 96 0.20 34.44 -8.13
CA GLY A 96 0.65 34.25 -6.75
C GLY A 96 2.17 34.34 -6.59
N PHE A 97 2.96 33.71 -7.47
CA PHE A 97 4.42 33.83 -7.42
C PHE A 97 4.93 35.23 -7.77
N LYS A 98 4.27 35.96 -8.67
CA LYS A 98 4.62 37.37 -8.97
C LYS A 98 4.34 38.31 -7.80
N GLN A 99 3.41 37.97 -6.92
CA GLN A 99 3.09 38.74 -5.71
C GLN A 99 4.01 38.41 -4.53
N ALA A 100 4.78 37.33 -4.59
CA ALA A 100 5.63 36.90 -3.49
C ALA A 100 6.88 37.80 -3.38
N ASP A 101 7.22 38.21 -2.16
CA ASP A 101 8.50 38.90 -1.88
C ASP A 101 9.67 37.92 -2.00
N HIS A 102 9.44 36.67 -1.59
CA HIS A 102 10.43 35.60 -1.55
C HIS A 102 9.86 34.33 -2.16
N THR A 103 10.74 33.53 -2.75
CA THR A 103 10.41 32.19 -3.26
C THR A 103 11.46 31.20 -2.79
N LEU A 104 11.02 30.06 -2.31
CA LEU A 104 11.87 28.96 -1.87
C LEU A 104 11.48 27.67 -2.59
N GLU A 105 12.48 26.88 -2.96
CA GLU A 105 12.31 25.54 -3.50
C GLU A 105 12.97 24.55 -2.53
N GLY A 106 12.34 23.40 -2.34
CA GLY A 106 12.84 22.38 -1.44
C GLY A 106 12.24 21.01 -1.72
N GLU A 107 12.78 20.02 -1.02
CA GLU A 107 12.36 18.63 -1.14
C GLU A 107 12.39 17.92 0.21
N MET A 108 11.54 16.90 0.36
CA MET A 108 11.46 16.11 1.58
C MET A 108 11.25 14.63 1.25
N HIS A 109 12.04 13.78 1.89
CA HIS A 109 11.85 12.33 1.87
C HIS A 109 11.23 11.85 3.18
N ILE A 110 10.20 11.02 3.07
CA ILE A 110 9.49 10.43 4.21
C ILE A 110 9.55 8.92 4.03
N GLY A 111 10.14 8.23 5.02
CA GLY A 111 10.26 6.78 5.02
C GLY A 111 8.92 6.04 5.08
N GLY A 112 8.94 4.76 4.74
CA GLY A 112 7.81 3.86 4.95
C GLY A 112 7.63 3.48 6.43
N GLN A 113 6.60 2.68 6.71
CA GLN A 113 6.31 2.22 8.07
C GLN A 113 5.61 0.86 8.04
N GLU A 114 6.07 -0.07 8.88
CA GLU A 114 5.46 -1.38 9.07
C GLU A 114 4.33 -1.32 10.11
N HIS A 115 3.19 -1.98 9.87
CA HIS A 115 2.03 -1.87 10.76
C HIS A 115 2.27 -2.48 12.13
N PHE A 116 3.03 -3.59 12.14
CA PHE A 116 3.44 -4.29 13.36
C PHE A 116 2.27 -4.63 14.30
N TYR A 117 1.10 -4.97 13.74
CA TYR A 117 0.00 -5.56 14.50
C TYR A 117 0.48 -6.82 15.21
N LEU A 118 0.17 -7.00 16.49
CA LEU A 118 0.76 -8.07 17.30
C LEU A 118 0.34 -9.48 16.83
N GLU A 119 -0.90 -9.62 16.35
CA GLU A 119 -1.34 -10.84 15.65
C GLU A 119 -1.06 -10.69 14.15
N THR A 120 -0.17 -11.50 13.57
CA THR A 120 0.12 -11.53 12.12
C THR A 120 -1.10 -11.92 11.28
N ASN A 121 -0.98 -11.87 9.96
CA ASN A 121 -2.02 -12.36 9.06
C ASN A 121 -2.28 -13.85 9.29
N VAL A 122 -3.55 -14.22 9.45
CA VAL A 122 -4.00 -15.59 9.69
C VAL A 122 -5.32 -15.88 9.01
N THR A 123 -5.38 -17.05 8.37
CA THR A 123 -6.58 -17.59 7.74
C THR A 123 -6.71 -19.08 8.04
N LEU A 124 -7.91 -19.50 8.42
CA LEU A 124 -8.37 -20.89 8.38
C LEU A 124 -9.48 -20.99 7.34
N ALA A 125 -9.32 -21.87 6.35
CA ALA A 125 -10.35 -22.19 5.37
C ALA A 125 -10.87 -23.61 5.59
N VAL A 126 -12.19 -23.77 5.62
CA VAL A 126 -12.90 -25.01 5.88
C VAL A 126 -13.82 -25.30 4.68
N PRO A 127 -13.47 -26.26 3.81
CA PRO A 127 -14.32 -26.63 2.69
C PRO A 127 -15.59 -27.33 3.20
N ARG A 128 -16.70 -27.08 2.53
CA ARG A 128 -18.03 -27.65 2.79
C ARG A 128 -18.55 -28.35 1.51
N GLU A 129 -19.81 -28.77 1.52
CA GLU A 129 -20.45 -29.45 0.39
C GLU A 129 -20.61 -28.52 -0.82
N ASP A 130 -20.74 -29.08 -2.03
CA ASP A 130 -21.08 -28.34 -3.26
C ASP A 130 -20.22 -27.09 -3.58
N GLY A 131 -18.93 -27.15 -3.24
CA GLY A 131 -17.99 -26.06 -3.51
C GLY A 131 -18.10 -24.89 -2.52
N GLU A 132 -18.83 -25.07 -1.42
CA GLU A 132 -18.91 -24.09 -0.34
C GLU A 132 -17.60 -24.01 0.46
N MET A 133 -17.29 -22.81 0.95
CA MET A 133 -16.09 -22.53 1.73
C MET A 133 -16.41 -21.57 2.88
N GLU A 134 -16.12 -21.99 4.11
CA GLU A 134 -16.18 -21.13 5.29
C GLU A 134 -14.76 -20.72 5.71
N LEU A 135 -14.50 -19.43 5.87
CA LEU A 135 -13.20 -18.90 6.27
C LEU A 135 -13.30 -18.15 7.61
N PHE A 136 -12.28 -18.34 8.44
CA PHE A 136 -12.04 -17.56 9.66
C PHE A 136 -10.77 -16.77 9.45
N VAL A 137 -10.90 -15.44 9.38
CA VAL A 137 -9.82 -14.57 8.89
C VAL A 137 -9.61 -13.42 9.85
N SER A 138 -8.34 -13.08 10.10
CA SER A 138 -7.98 -11.81 10.73
C SER A 138 -7.93 -10.72 9.65
N THR A 139 -9.07 -10.12 9.31
CA THR A 139 -9.20 -9.11 8.24
C THR A 139 -10.17 -7.99 8.59
N GLN A 140 -9.89 -6.78 8.10
CA GLN A 140 -10.77 -5.61 8.17
C GLN A 140 -11.80 -5.60 7.02
N ALA A 141 -11.60 -6.40 5.97
CA ALA A 141 -12.45 -6.41 4.77
C ALA A 141 -12.99 -7.81 4.44
N PRO A 142 -13.94 -8.34 5.23
CA PRO A 142 -14.53 -9.66 4.97
C PRO A 142 -15.18 -9.75 3.58
N THR A 143 -15.84 -8.69 3.11
CA THR A 143 -16.47 -8.65 1.78
C THR A 143 -15.45 -8.77 0.63
N LYS A 144 -14.28 -8.10 0.73
CA LYS A 144 -13.23 -8.27 -0.29
C LYS A 144 -12.65 -9.67 -0.25
N THR A 145 -12.34 -10.17 0.95
CA THR A 145 -11.87 -11.54 1.14
C THR A 145 -12.82 -12.55 0.51
N GLN A 146 -14.13 -12.44 0.77
CA GLN A 146 -15.15 -13.29 0.16
C GLN A 146 -15.10 -13.23 -1.37
N SER A 147 -15.13 -12.01 -1.94
CA SER A 147 -15.16 -11.84 -3.39
C SER A 147 -13.91 -12.38 -4.10
N LEU A 148 -12.72 -12.20 -3.52
CA LEU A 148 -11.46 -12.64 -4.11
C LEU A 148 -11.24 -14.15 -3.94
N VAL A 149 -11.66 -14.72 -2.82
CA VAL A 149 -11.66 -16.18 -2.64
C VAL A 149 -12.64 -16.84 -3.61
N ALA A 150 -13.86 -16.32 -3.74
CA ALA A 150 -14.84 -16.84 -4.70
C ALA A 150 -14.29 -16.80 -6.14
N LYS A 151 -13.64 -15.69 -6.52
CA LYS A 151 -12.99 -15.52 -7.82
C LYS A 151 -11.83 -16.51 -8.04
N ALA A 152 -10.95 -16.70 -7.05
CA ALA A 152 -9.85 -17.66 -7.13
C ALA A 152 -10.36 -19.12 -7.23
N LEU A 153 -11.47 -19.42 -6.54
CA LEU A 153 -12.09 -20.75 -6.56
C LEU A 153 -13.01 -21.00 -7.77
N GLY A 154 -13.36 -19.98 -8.55
CA GLY A 154 -14.26 -20.12 -9.69
C GLY A 154 -15.72 -20.39 -9.28
N VAL A 155 -16.13 -19.93 -8.11
CA VAL A 155 -17.49 -20.12 -7.56
C VAL A 155 -18.20 -18.78 -7.37
N SER A 156 -19.53 -18.82 -7.29
CA SER A 156 -20.34 -17.66 -6.92
C SER A 156 -20.06 -17.21 -5.48
N ALA A 157 -20.09 -15.89 -5.23
CA ALA A 157 -19.75 -15.34 -3.91
C ALA A 157 -20.65 -15.86 -2.77
N ASN A 158 -21.88 -16.29 -3.05
CA ASN A 158 -22.78 -16.90 -2.07
C ASN A 158 -22.29 -18.26 -1.54
N ARG A 159 -21.33 -18.92 -2.20
CA ARG A 159 -20.70 -20.16 -1.74
C ARG A 159 -19.56 -19.91 -0.75
N VAL A 160 -19.13 -18.66 -0.57
CA VAL A 160 -18.02 -18.31 0.30
C VAL A 160 -18.54 -17.50 1.48
N VAL A 161 -18.24 -17.93 2.70
CA VAL A 161 -18.60 -17.23 3.95
C VAL A 161 -17.33 -16.84 4.68
N VAL A 162 -17.16 -15.56 5.00
CA VAL A 162 -16.00 -15.07 5.76
C VAL A 162 -16.46 -14.60 7.14
N ARG A 163 -15.85 -15.14 8.18
CA ARG A 163 -16.15 -14.84 9.59
C ARG A 163 -14.95 -14.19 10.26
N VAL A 164 -15.20 -13.05 10.89
CA VAL A 164 -14.19 -12.30 11.66
C VAL A 164 -14.74 -12.10 13.06
N LYS A 165 -14.06 -12.64 14.09
CA LYS A 165 -14.47 -12.44 15.49
C LYS A 165 -13.81 -11.20 16.09
N ARG A 166 -12.49 -11.11 15.96
CA ARG A 166 -11.63 -10.01 16.39
C ARG A 166 -10.30 -10.10 15.64
N MET A 167 -9.47 -9.06 15.76
CA MET A 167 -8.08 -9.04 15.28
C MET A 167 -7.17 -8.50 16.39
N GLY A 168 -5.96 -9.02 16.50
CA GLY A 168 -4.90 -8.49 17.38
C GLY A 168 -4.16 -7.30 16.76
N GLY A 169 -4.92 -6.30 16.30
CA GLY A 169 -4.43 -5.16 15.52
C GLY A 169 -4.57 -5.35 14.01
N GLY A 170 -4.61 -4.24 13.26
CA GLY A 170 -4.70 -4.23 11.80
C GLY A 170 -4.15 -2.95 11.18
N PHE A 171 -4.58 -1.78 11.68
CA PHE A 171 -4.01 -0.46 11.34
C PHE A 171 -4.00 -0.10 9.84
N GLY A 172 -4.84 -0.74 9.02
CA GLY A 172 -4.89 -0.62 7.56
C GLY A 172 -4.22 -1.79 6.84
N GLY A 173 -3.21 -2.43 7.42
CA GLY A 173 -2.51 -3.55 6.77
C GLY A 173 -3.39 -4.78 6.54
N LYS A 174 -4.50 -4.88 7.29
CA LYS A 174 -5.50 -5.93 7.15
C LYS A 174 -6.73 -5.52 6.34
N GLU A 175 -6.69 -4.37 5.65
CA GLU A 175 -7.75 -3.88 4.78
C GLU A 175 -7.79 -4.60 3.42
N SER A 176 -6.62 -4.88 2.82
CA SER A 176 -6.54 -5.59 1.54
C SER A 176 -5.55 -6.75 1.55
N ARG A 177 -4.40 -6.60 2.23
CA ARG A 177 -3.24 -7.49 2.07
C ARG A 177 -3.44 -8.88 2.67
N THR A 178 -4.38 -9.03 3.60
CA THR A 178 -4.84 -10.34 4.13
C THR A 178 -5.36 -11.28 3.05
N THR A 179 -5.78 -10.73 1.90
CA THR A 179 -6.37 -11.52 0.81
C THR A 179 -5.32 -12.32 0.04
N LEU A 180 -4.04 -11.90 0.04
CA LEU A 180 -2.91 -12.67 -0.46
C LEU A 180 -2.83 -14.04 0.21
N LEU A 181 -2.87 -14.06 1.54
CA LEU A 181 -2.87 -15.31 2.32
C LEU A 181 -4.18 -16.08 2.15
N SER A 182 -5.31 -15.38 2.24
CA SER A 182 -6.62 -16.02 2.29
C SER A 182 -6.97 -16.78 1.02
N THR A 183 -6.62 -16.22 -0.15
CA THR A 183 -6.84 -16.87 -1.45
C THR A 183 -5.99 -18.13 -1.60
N VAL A 184 -4.71 -18.08 -1.25
CA VAL A 184 -3.81 -19.25 -1.28
C VAL A 184 -4.30 -20.36 -0.35
N VAL A 185 -4.68 -20.02 0.89
CA VAL A 185 -5.21 -21.00 1.86
C VAL A 185 -6.53 -21.61 1.38
N ALA A 186 -7.40 -20.82 0.76
CA ALA A 186 -8.65 -21.34 0.20
C ALA A 186 -8.44 -22.28 -0.99
N VAL A 187 -7.50 -21.95 -1.89
CA VAL A 187 -7.12 -22.84 -3.02
C VAL A 187 -6.57 -24.16 -2.50
N ALA A 188 -5.68 -24.11 -1.49
CA ALA A 188 -5.16 -25.31 -0.84
C ALA A 188 -6.27 -26.17 -0.20
N ALA A 189 -7.19 -25.55 0.55
CA ALA A 189 -8.32 -26.23 1.16
C ALA A 189 -9.27 -26.85 0.13
N ASN A 190 -9.54 -26.16 -0.98
CA ASN A 190 -10.35 -26.68 -2.08
C ASN A 190 -9.69 -27.88 -2.76
N LYS A 191 -8.38 -27.79 -3.07
CA LYS A 191 -7.60 -28.88 -3.69
C LYS A 191 -7.60 -30.15 -2.82
N LEU A 192 -7.45 -29.99 -1.51
CA LEU A 192 -7.35 -31.11 -0.58
C LEU A 192 -8.69 -31.62 -0.05
N ARG A 193 -9.78 -30.86 -0.23
CA ARG A 193 -11.08 -31.11 0.43
C ARG A 193 -10.94 -31.29 1.95
N ARG A 194 -9.99 -30.56 2.55
CA ARG A 194 -9.66 -30.60 3.97
C ARG A 194 -9.49 -29.19 4.51
N PRO A 195 -9.76 -28.95 5.81
CA PRO A 195 -9.43 -27.67 6.44
C PRO A 195 -7.93 -27.37 6.32
N VAL A 196 -7.59 -26.14 5.95
CA VAL A 196 -6.20 -25.66 5.86
C VAL A 196 -6.08 -24.35 6.64
N ARG A 197 -5.02 -24.20 7.42
CA ARG A 197 -4.71 -23.01 8.20
C ARG A 197 -3.31 -22.52 7.86
N CYS A 198 -3.15 -21.21 7.76
CA CYS A 198 -1.84 -20.56 7.76
C CYS A 198 -1.89 -19.30 8.64
N MET A 199 -0.86 -19.12 9.46
CA MET A 199 -0.54 -17.89 10.18
C MET A 199 0.90 -17.57 9.82
N LEU A 200 1.15 -16.37 9.31
CA LEU A 200 2.50 -15.97 8.91
C LEU A 200 3.40 -15.79 10.13
N ASP A 201 4.65 -16.23 10.02
CA ASP A 201 5.70 -15.80 10.94
C ASP A 201 5.97 -14.30 10.73
N ARG A 202 6.57 -13.63 11.72
CA ARG A 202 6.71 -12.16 11.70
C ARG A 202 7.54 -11.68 10.51
N ASP A 203 8.62 -12.38 10.18
CA ASP A 203 9.50 -12.07 9.06
C ASP A 203 8.78 -12.23 7.71
N GLU A 204 7.95 -13.27 7.56
CA GLU A 204 7.11 -13.47 6.37
C GLU A 204 6.06 -12.36 6.23
N ASP A 205 5.40 -12.01 7.33
CA ASP A 205 4.37 -10.96 7.38
C ASP A 205 4.94 -9.60 6.93
N MET A 206 6.05 -9.17 7.54
CA MET A 206 6.73 -7.91 7.20
C MET A 206 7.29 -7.89 5.77
N LEU A 207 7.64 -9.05 5.22
CA LEU A 207 8.16 -9.14 3.85
C LEU A 207 7.04 -9.03 2.80
N ILE A 208 5.88 -9.64 3.07
CA ILE A 208 4.85 -9.88 2.05
C ILE A 208 3.74 -8.83 2.09
N SER A 209 3.35 -8.35 3.27
CA SER A 209 2.14 -7.52 3.39
C SER A 209 2.33 -6.07 2.98
N GLY A 210 3.56 -5.61 2.80
CA GLY A 210 3.85 -4.19 2.54
C GLY A 210 3.47 -3.29 3.73
N GLY A 211 3.64 -1.99 3.57
CA GLY A 211 3.47 -1.02 4.67
C GLY A 211 2.86 0.30 4.22
N ARG A 212 3.16 1.36 4.98
CA ARG A 212 2.91 2.74 4.58
C ARG A 212 3.82 3.11 3.41
N HIS A 213 3.23 3.74 2.39
CA HIS A 213 3.97 4.32 1.27
C HIS A 213 5.05 5.31 1.74
N PRO A 214 6.32 5.07 1.39
CA PRO A 214 7.35 6.11 1.37
C PRO A 214 6.93 7.23 0.40
N PHE A 215 7.19 8.48 0.78
CA PHE A 215 6.86 9.66 0.00
C PHE A 215 8.12 10.49 -0.28
N TYR A 216 8.13 11.13 -1.45
CA TYR A 216 9.07 12.17 -1.83
C TYR A 216 8.26 13.38 -2.29
N GLY A 217 8.35 14.48 -1.56
CA GLY A 217 7.71 15.75 -1.88
C GLY A 217 8.71 16.73 -2.45
N LYS A 218 8.38 17.36 -3.58
CA LYS A 218 9.06 18.55 -4.10
C LYS A 218 8.12 19.73 -4.01
N TYR A 219 8.58 20.85 -3.49
CA TYR A 219 7.74 22.04 -3.37
C TYR A 219 8.47 23.30 -3.81
N LYS A 220 7.67 24.26 -4.27
CA LYS A 220 8.03 25.65 -4.46
C LYS A 220 7.00 26.50 -3.74
N VAL A 221 7.45 27.36 -2.83
CA VAL A 221 6.59 28.19 -1.99
C VAL A 221 6.95 29.66 -2.20
N GLY A 222 5.93 30.49 -2.44
CA GLY A 222 6.04 31.93 -2.59
C GLY A 222 5.37 32.62 -1.40
N PHE A 223 6.07 33.53 -0.74
CA PHE A 223 5.62 34.14 0.51
C PHE A 223 6.11 35.59 0.66
N LEU A 224 5.40 36.35 1.49
CA LEU A 224 5.72 37.75 1.82
C LEU A 224 6.70 37.84 3.00
N ASN A 225 7.32 39.00 3.19
CA ASN A 225 8.15 39.32 4.36
C ASN A 225 7.41 39.12 5.71
N SER A 226 6.07 39.18 5.70
CA SER A 226 5.26 38.89 6.88
C SER A 226 5.27 37.41 7.30
N GLY A 227 5.66 36.49 6.41
CA GLY A 227 5.46 35.04 6.55
C GLY A 227 4.22 34.54 5.81
N LYS A 228 3.43 35.45 5.21
CA LYS A 228 2.20 35.12 4.48
C LYS A 228 2.56 34.39 3.15
N VAL A 229 2.39 33.07 3.08
CA VAL A 229 2.41 32.25 1.83
C VAL A 229 1.27 32.57 0.84
N VAL A 230 1.62 33.04 -0.35
CA VAL A 230 0.69 33.46 -1.41
C VAL A 230 0.64 32.50 -2.60
N ALA A 231 1.62 31.60 -2.73
CA ALA A 231 1.67 30.58 -3.77
C ALA A 231 2.33 29.29 -3.26
N LEU A 232 1.79 28.14 -3.67
CA LEU A 232 2.39 26.82 -3.42
C LEU A 232 2.24 25.91 -4.64
N ASP A 233 3.34 25.38 -5.15
CA ASP A 233 3.37 24.30 -6.13
C ASP A 233 4.08 23.09 -5.52
N VAL A 234 3.36 21.99 -5.32
CA VAL A 234 3.88 20.78 -4.70
C VAL A 234 3.63 19.56 -5.57
N SER A 235 4.62 18.70 -5.67
CA SER A 235 4.54 17.39 -6.33
C SER A 235 4.91 16.30 -5.33
N TYR A 236 4.02 15.32 -5.18
CA TYR A 236 4.21 14.15 -4.35
C TYR A 236 4.46 12.92 -5.23
N TYR A 237 5.47 12.15 -4.86
CA TYR A 237 5.78 10.86 -5.45
C TYR A 237 5.70 9.82 -4.35
N SER A 238 4.84 8.82 -4.48
CA SER A 238 4.76 7.71 -3.54
C SER A 238 5.39 6.45 -4.14
N ASN A 239 6.16 5.70 -3.35
CA ASN A 239 6.61 4.37 -3.75
C ASN A 239 5.46 3.38 -3.54
N VAL A 240 4.82 2.95 -4.63
CA VAL A 240 3.63 2.09 -4.61
C VAL A 240 3.99 0.63 -4.40
N GLY A 241 5.14 0.18 -4.92
CA GLY A 241 5.45 -1.24 -5.01
C GLY A 241 4.93 -1.84 -6.32
N ASN A 242 4.70 -3.15 -6.30
CA ASN A 242 4.46 -3.95 -7.51
C ASN A 242 2.98 -4.07 -7.93
N SER A 243 2.03 -3.50 -7.19
CA SER A 243 0.60 -3.44 -7.57
C SER A 243 -0.06 -2.15 -7.10
N MET A 244 -1.22 -1.81 -7.69
CA MET A 244 -1.88 -0.56 -7.39
C MET A 244 -2.46 -0.49 -5.97
N ASP A 245 -3.01 -1.61 -5.47
CA ASP A 245 -3.70 -1.73 -4.19
C ASP A 245 -4.61 -0.51 -3.92
N LEU A 246 -4.44 0.18 -2.79
CA LEU A 246 -5.19 1.37 -2.39
C LEU A 246 -4.46 2.69 -2.71
N SER A 247 -3.34 2.63 -3.45
CA SER A 247 -2.37 3.74 -3.47
C SER A 247 -2.88 5.00 -4.18
N LEU A 248 -3.82 4.88 -5.12
CA LEU A 248 -4.45 6.04 -5.76
C LEU A 248 -5.20 6.87 -4.71
N SER A 249 -6.02 6.22 -3.88
CA SER A 249 -6.77 6.90 -2.82
C SER A 249 -5.86 7.40 -1.69
N VAL A 250 -4.73 6.74 -1.44
CA VAL A 250 -3.69 7.27 -0.52
C VAL A 250 -3.12 8.59 -1.05
N MET A 251 -2.80 8.66 -2.34
CA MET A 251 -2.29 9.88 -2.96
C MET A 251 -3.34 11.00 -3.00
N GLU A 252 -4.60 10.66 -3.31
CA GLU A 252 -5.72 11.63 -3.25
C GLU A 252 -5.85 12.21 -1.84
N ARG A 253 -5.79 11.37 -0.79
CA ARG A 253 -5.83 11.87 0.59
C ARG A 253 -4.62 12.73 0.93
N ALA A 254 -3.42 12.39 0.47
CA ALA A 254 -2.24 13.25 0.66
C ALA A 254 -2.46 14.64 0.04
N LEU A 255 -2.99 14.69 -1.18
CA LEU A 255 -3.34 15.95 -1.86
C LEU A 255 -4.44 16.72 -1.13
N PHE A 256 -5.47 16.06 -0.58
CA PHE A 256 -6.48 16.74 0.23
C PHE A 256 -5.95 17.34 1.55
N HIS A 257 -4.75 16.94 1.99
CA HIS A 257 -4.14 17.41 3.25
C HIS A 257 -2.84 18.20 3.01
N MET A 258 -2.53 18.56 1.76
CA MET A 258 -1.30 19.30 1.43
C MET A 258 -1.29 20.76 1.92
N GLU A 259 -2.45 21.28 2.28
CA GLU A 259 -2.63 22.59 2.92
C GLU A 259 -2.55 22.51 4.45
N ASN A 260 -2.68 21.31 5.03
CA ASN A 260 -2.89 21.09 6.47
C ASN A 260 -3.97 22.04 7.03
N SER A 261 -3.58 22.99 7.88
CA SER A 261 -4.46 23.98 8.52
C SER A 261 -4.23 25.40 7.98
N TYR A 262 -3.57 25.53 6.83
CA TYR A 262 -3.18 26.81 6.24
C TYR A 262 -4.06 27.17 5.05
N SER A 263 -4.65 28.37 5.07
CA SER A 263 -5.40 28.89 3.92
C SER A 263 -4.45 29.38 2.83
N LEU A 264 -4.52 28.76 1.64
CA LEU A 264 -3.72 29.11 0.47
C LEU A 264 -4.63 29.48 -0.71
N THR A 265 -4.41 30.67 -1.29
CA THR A 265 -5.25 31.18 -2.38
C THR A 265 -4.81 30.69 -3.75
N ASN A 266 -3.51 30.49 -3.96
CA ASN A 266 -2.95 30.05 -5.24
C ASN A 266 -2.12 28.80 -5.02
N ILE A 267 -2.64 27.66 -5.41
CA ILE A 267 -2.07 26.38 -5.04
C ILE A 267 -2.21 25.36 -6.18
N ARG A 268 -1.17 24.56 -6.38
CA ARG A 268 -1.18 23.39 -7.26
C ARG A 268 -0.50 22.22 -6.59
N GLY A 269 -1.21 21.10 -6.50
CA GLY A 269 -0.73 19.82 -6.00
C GLY A 269 -0.79 18.77 -7.08
N ARG A 270 0.30 18.02 -7.26
CA ARG A 270 0.37 16.90 -8.22
C ARG A 270 0.80 15.63 -7.50
N GLY A 271 0.17 14.50 -7.82
CA GLY A 271 0.43 13.21 -7.21
C GLY A 271 0.81 12.16 -8.25
N PHE A 272 1.94 11.51 -8.05
CA PHE A 272 2.51 10.49 -8.92
C PHE A 272 2.74 9.17 -8.16
N LEU A 273 2.34 8.06 -8.77
CA LEU A 273 2.30 6.73 -8.18
C LEU A 273 3.44 5.88 -8.75
N CYS A 274 4.60 5.85 -8.09
CA CYS A 274 5.80 5.21 -8.63
C CYS A 274 5.68 3.68 -8.58
N LYS A 275 5.68 3.05 -9.75
CA LYS A 275 5.67 1.59 -9.88
C LYS A 275 7.09 1.06 -9.71
N THR A 276 7.27 0.16 -8.74
CA THR A 276 8.58 -0.39 -8.36
C THR A 276 8.49 -1.90 -8.14
N ASN A 277 9.64 -2.55 -7.95
CA ASN A 277 9.80 -3.97 -7.69
C ASN A 277 9.91 -4.28 -6.19
N LEU A 278 9.12 -3.59 -5.38
CA LEU A 278 8.96 -3.82 -3.95
C LEU A 278 7.57 -4.40 -3.65
N PRO A 279 7.36 -5.02 -2.46
CA PRO A 279 6.02 -5.37 -2.00
C PRO A 279 5.07 -4.19 -2.11
N SER A 280 3.86 -4.44 -2.61
CA SER A 280 2.82 -3.42 -2.73
C SER A 280 2.47 -2.82 -1.37
N ASN A 281 2.66 -1.51 -1.24
CA ASN A 281 2.26 -0.75 -0.08
C ASN A 281 0.75 -0.51 -0.06
N THR A 282 0.21 -0.29 1.13
CA THR A 282 -1.24 -0.31 1.35
C THR A 282 -1.69 0.77 2.34
N ALA A 283 -2.93 0.67 2.79
CA ALA A 283 -3.46 1.47 3.88
C ALA A 283 -2.59 1.35 5.13
N PHE A 284 -2.22 2.50 5.70
CA PHE A 284 -1.76 2.61 7.09
C PHE A 284 -2.56 3.75 7.72
N ARG A 285 -2.93 3.65 9.00
CA ARG A 285 -3.54 4.74 9.80
C ARG A 285 -3.03 6.15 9.38
N GLY A 286 -3.97 6.99 8.93
CA GLY A 286 -3.72 8.31 8.35
C GLY A 286 -3.81 8.35 6.81
N PHE A 287 -3.48 7.25 6.15
CA PHE A 287 -3.80 6.95 4.75
C PHE A 287 -3.31 8.02 3.75
N GLY A 288 -2.03 8.42 3.83
CA GLY A 288 -1.46 9.47 2.97
C GLY A 288 -1.53 10.87 3.56
N GLY A 289 -2.50 11.14 4.43
CA GLY A 289 -2.63 12.41 5.14
C GLY A 289 -1.37 12.81 5.91
N PRO A 290 -0.78 11.94 6.75
CA PRO A 290 0.46 12.26 7.46
C PRO A 290 1.60 12.66 6.53
N GLN A 291 1.74 11.98 5.39
CA GLN A 291 2.79 12.32 4.42
C GLN A 291 2.53 13.67 3.74
N GLY A 292 1.29 13.95 3.36
CA GLY A 292 0.88 15.25 2.81
C GLY A 292 1.19 16.39 3.77
N MET A 293 0.70 16.30 5.01
CA MET A 293 0.88 17.31 6.06
C MET A 293 2.34 17.49 6.49
N MET A 294 3.14 16.41 6.48
CA MET A 294 4.55 16.50 6.87
C MET A 294 5.37 17.34 5.87
N VAL A 295 5.11 17.21 4.56
CA VAL A 295 5.71 18.11 3.57
C VAL A 295 5.24 19.55 3.78
N THR A 296 3.98 19.74 4.19
CA THR A 296 3.44 21.05 4.55
C THR A 296 4.18 21.71 5.69
N GLU A 297 4.36 21.00 6.80
CA GLU A 297 5.12 21.50 7.95
C GLU A 297 6.60 21.75 7.64
N ASN A 298 7.17 21.00 6.69
CA ASN A 298 8.53 21.21 6.25
C ASN A 298 8.69 22.57 5.56
N TRP A 299 7.86 22.88 4.56
CA TRP A 299 7.99 24.17 3.87
C TRP A 299 7.58 25.35 4.76
N ILE A 300 6.66 25.18 5.71
CA ILE A 300 6.36 26.21 6.73
C ILE A 300 7.60 26.52 7.56
N THR A 301 8.33 25.47 7.98
CA THR A 301 9.54 25.61 8.78
C THR A 301 10.65 26.31 7.98
N ASP A 302 10.82 25.95 6.71
CA ASP A 302 11.78 26.61 5.81
C ASP A 302 11.46 28.10 5.61
N VAL A 303 10.18 28.45 5.42
CA VAL A 303 9.72 29.84 5.34
C VAL A 303 10.11 30.60 6.61
N ALA A 304 9.80 30.06 7.78
CA ALA A 304 10.12 30.70 9.05
C ALA A 304 11.63 30.92 9.23
N GLN A 305 12.44 29.89 8.93
CA GLN A 305 13.90 29.98 8.99
C GLN A 305 14.46 31.02 8.02
N SER A 306 13.94 31.08 6.79
CA SER A 306 14.38 32.04 5.77
C SER A 306 14.13 33.50 6.19
N LEU A 307 13.08 33.74 7.00
CA LEU A 307 12.74 35.06 7.53
C LEU A 307 13.39 35.35 8.90
N GLY A 308 14.07 34.37 9.50
CA GLY A 308 14.58 34.48 10.87
C GLY A 308 13.47 34.62 11.93
N LYS A 309 12.27 34.10 11.65
CA LYS A 309 11.10 34.19 12.53
C LYS A 309 10.85 32.88 13.29
N PRO A 310 10.24 32.95 14.48
CA PRO A 310 9.68 31.77 15.14
C PRO A 310 8.64 31.07 14.25
N SER A 311 8.68 29.75 14.19
CA SER A 311 7.81 28.98 13.30
C SER A 311 6.33 29.04 13.68
N ASP A 312 6.04 29.21 14.97
CA ASP A 312 4.71 29.49 15.52
C ASP A 312 4.13 30.79 14.99
N GLU A 313 4.91 31.88 14.90
CA GLU A 313 4.42 33.15 14.32
C GLU A 313 3.97 32.99 12.86
N VAL A 314 4.73 32.23 12.06
CA VAL A 314 4.39 31.95 10.65
C VAL A 314 3.15 31.07 10.54
N ARG A 315 2.96 30.12 11.47
CA ARG A 315 1.76 29.27 11.53
C ARG A 315 0.51 30.04 11.98
N GLU A 316 0.64 30.85 13.02
CA GLU A 316 -0.46 31.54 13.70
C GLU A 316 -0.94 32.80 13.00
N GLY A 317 -0.07 33.47 12.22
CA GLY A 317 -0.35 34.74 11.54
C GLY A 317 -1.50 34.74 10.52
N ARG A 318 -2.39 33.74 10.60
CA ARG A 318 -3.46 33.41 9.65
C ARG A 318 -4.69 32.71 10.26
N SER A 319 -4.84 32.59 11.58
CA SER A 319 -6.09 32.08 12.17
C SER A 319 -7.22 33.13 12.25
N GLU A 320 -7.18 34.19 11.44
CA GLU A 320 -8.27 35.19 11.30
C GLU A 320 -9.38 34.74 10.33
N CYS A 321 -9.72 33.45 10.34
CA CYS A 321 -10.96 32.96 9.71
C CYS A 321 -11.77 32.20 10.75
N TRP A 322 -12.62 32.95 11.44
CA TRP A 322 -13.92 32.49 11.94
C TRP A 322 -14.99 33.43 11.41
#